data_AF-A0AA96FJQ1-F1
#
_entry.id   AF-A0AA96FJQ1-F1
#
_cell.length_a   1.000
_cell.length_b   1.000
_cell.length_c   1.000
_cell.angle_alpha   90.00
_cell.angle_beta   90.00
_cell.angle_gamma   90.00
#
_symmetry.space_group_name_H-M   'P 1'
#
loop_
_entity.id
_entity.type
_entity.pdbx_description
1 polymer ?
#
loop_
_entity_poly.entity_id
_entity_poly.type
_entity_poly.pdbx_seq_one_letter_code
_entity_poly.pdbx_strand_id
1 'polypeptide(L)'
;MPVIRLFSPAEGPGPEALGRLADDVTALLGLPIGHCWVWWQRLEPGSFHRPEWAAGSAAPAGIVVCKESYGKAQVNALLRLLRRRLAELLEVPADEIYLAVQRAAAGELLVRGEVWAPEPESGAEPGSRPQPETGAQPESGAQPETWNEPRTEPQTRTEATTEPETRIEAETEPETQSGGAITDVVPVARVHNERREITDDDWGSVHSVIRLDAARFTADALLALDSFSHVEVVFRFHRVPPHKVETAARHPRGNPDWPRAGIFAQRGKNRPNRIGVSRCRLLKVDGLDVHVAGLDAVDGTPVLDIKPYLRQFGPREEVVQPEWVDELMRHYY
;
A
#
# COMPACT_ATOMS: atom_id res chain seq x y z
N MET A 1 14.50 -5.86 -9.50
CA MET A 1 15.13 -5.15 -10.63
C MET A 1 15.64 -3.82 -10.12
N PRO A 2 16.94 -3.51 -10.19
CA PRO A 2 17.44 -2.19 -9.81
C PRO A 2 16.90 -1.11 -10.75
N VAL A 3 16.51 0.03 -10.18
CA VAL A 3 16.18 1.25 -10.94
C VAL A 3 17.10 2.36 -10.45
N ILE A 4 17.92 2.88 -11.34
CA ILE A 4 18.94 3.88 -11.05
C ILE A 4 18.50 5.19 -11.68
N ARG A 5 18.27 6.20 -10.85
CA ARG A 5 17.91 7.55 -11.29
C ARG A 5 19.08 8.47 -11.02
N LEU A 6 19.61 9.10 -12.06
CA LEU A 6 20.74 10.02 -12.01
C LEU A 6 20.26 11.44 -12.36
N PHE A 7 20.76 12.42 -11.65
CA PHE A 7 20.40 13.82 -11.76
C PHE A 7 21.67 14.66 -11.90
N SER A 8 21.71 15.53 -12.90
CA SER A 8 22.83 16.44 -13.17
C SER A 8 22.36 17.64 -13.98
N PRO A 9 22.97 18.82 -13.86
CA PRO A 9 22.73 19.93 -14.80
C PRO A 9 23.30 19.66 -16.20
N ALA A 10 24.28 18.74 -16.32
CA ALA A 10 24.92 18.38 -17.57
C ALA A 10 24.01 17.48 -18.43
N GLU A 11 24.25 17.53 -19.74
CA GLU A 11 23.67 16.56 -20.68
C GLU A 11 24.10 15.14 -20.32
N GLY A 12 23.18 14.19 -20.50
CA GLY A 12 23.46 12.79 -20.20
C GLY A 12 24.43 12.16 -21.20
N PRO A 13 25.11 11.07 -20.83
CA PRO A 13 26.10 10.39 -21.68
C PRO A 13 25.48 9.60 -22.86
N GLY A 14 24.17 9.75 -23.10
CA GLY A 14 23.42 9.05 -24.14
C GLY A 14 22.95 7.64 -23.76
N PRO A 15 21.95 7.10 -24.48
CA PRO A 15 21.29 5.83 -24.14
C PRO A 15 22.23 4.62 -24.22
N GLU A 16 23.21 4.62 -25.12
CA GLU A 16 24.16 3.51 -25.28
C GLU A 16 25.06 3.35 -24.06
N ALA A 17 25.56 4.48 -23.52
CA ALA A 17 26.39 4.47 -22.33
C ALA A 17 25.60 4.09 -21.06
N LEU A 18 24.36 4.58 -20.94
CA LEU A 18 23.45 4.18 -19.86
C LEU A 18 23.08 2.69 -19.96
N GLY A 19 22.92 2.16 -21.17
CA GLY A 19 22.71 0.73 -21.43
C GLY A 19 23.87 -0.12 -20.94
N ARG A 20 25.11 0.23 -21.29
CA ARG A 20 26.31 -0.47 -20.77
C ARG A 20 26.39 -0.44 -19.24
N LEU A 21 26.04 0.69 -18.62
CA LEU A 21 26.00 0.79 -17.16
C LEU A 21 24.95 -0.15 -16.55
N ALA A 22 23.79 -0.28 -17.20
CA ALA A 22 22.75 -1.22 -16.79
C ALA A 22 23.23 -2.68 -16.91
N ASP A 23 23.93 -3.02 -17.98
CA ASP A 23 24.49 -4.36 -18.21
C ASP A 23 25.55 -4.73 -17.18
N ASP A 24 26.43 -3.79 -16.81
CA ASP A 24 27.41 -4.02 -15.73
C ASP A 24 26.70 -4.32 -14.39
N VAL A 25 25.56 -3.67 -14.13
CA VAL A 25 24.76 -3.87 -12.92
C VAL A 25 24.03 -5.21 -12.94
N THR A 26 23.44 -5.62 -14.06
CA THR A 26 22.79 -6.93 -14.17
C THR A 26 23.81 -8.05 -14.02
N ALA A 27 25.00 -7.93 -14.64
CA ALA A 27 26.10 -8.86 -14.49
C ALA A 27 26.56 -8.99 -13.03
N LEU A 28 26.74 -7.87 -12.32
CA LEU A 28 27.13 -7.87 -10.91
C LEU A 28 26.11 -8.59 -10.00
N LEU A 29 24.82 -8.42 -10.30
CA LEU A 29 23.74 -8.93 -9.46
C LEU A 29 23.18 -10.28 -9.93
N GLY A 30 23.76 -10.88 -10.98
CA GLY A 30 23.27 -12.13 -11.56
C GLY A 30 21.86 -12.05 -12.15
N LEU A 31 21.49 -10.89 -12.70
CA LEU A 31 20.15 -10.65 -13.27
C LEU A 31 20.16 -10.86 -14.79
N PRO A 32 19.01 -11.22 -15.41
CA PRO A 32 18.91 -11.29 -16.87
C PRO A 32 19.16 -9.93 -17.54
N ILE A 33 19.59 -9.95 -18.80
CA ILE A 33 19.75 -8.73 -19.61
C ILE A 33 18.42 -7.95 -19.65
N GLY A 34 18.49 -6.62 -19.62
CA GLY A 34 17.32 -5.75 -19.57
C GLY A 34 16.64 -5.64 -18.19
N HIS A 35 17.13 -6.36 -17.17
CA HIS A 35 16.60 -6.31 -15.80
C HIS A 35 17.37 -5.32 -14.91
N CYS A 36 17.70 -4.17 -15.46
CA CYS A 36 18.15 -2.98 -14.75
C CYS A 36 17.78 -1.76 -15.60
N TRP A 37 17.24 -0.72 -14.97
CA TRP A 37 16.91 0.51 -15.68
C TRP A 37 17.76 1.66 -15.16
N VAL A 38 18.34 2.44 -16.06
CA VAL A 38 19.15 3.62 -15.74
C VAL A 38 18.58 4.83 -16.46
N TRP A 39 18.27 5.86 -15.69
CA TRP A 39 17.57 7.05 -16.16
C TRP A 39 18.45 8.26 -15.85
N TRP A 40 18.66 9.13 -16.82
CA TRP A 40 19.33 10.42 -16.63
C TRP A 40 18.31 11.53 -16.72
N GLN A 41 18.26 12.38 -15.71
CA GLN A 41 17.42 13.57 -15.70
C GLN A 41 18.30 14.81 -15.63
N ARG A 42 18.26 15.59 -16.72
CA ARG A 42 18.85 16.92 -16.72
C ARG A 42 18.03 17.81 -15.78
N LEU A 43 18.71 18.53 -14.90
CA LEU A 43 18.10 19.47 -13.98
C LEU A 43 18.05 20.87 -14.59
N GLU A 44 16.90 21.52 -14.48
CA GLU A 44 16.73 22.90 -14.92
C GLU A 44 17.48 23.86 -13.99
N PRO A 45 18.11 24.93 -14.53
CA PRO A 45 18.72 25.97 -13.70
C PRO A 45 17.73 26.50 -12.65
N GLY A 46 18.17 26.60 -11.40
CA GLY A 46 17.34 27.06 -10.28
C GLY A 46 16.47 25.98 -9.61
N SER A 47 16.41 24.75 -10.15
CA SER A 47 15.72 23.62 -9.51
C SER A 47 16.58 22.84 -8.49
N PHE A 48 17.83 23.26 -8.30
CA PHE A 48 18.80 22.58 -7.45
C PHE A 48 19.70 23.56 -6.70
N HIS A 49 20.28 23.09 -5.59
CA HIS A 49 21.36 23.77 -4.88
C HIS A 49 22.47 22.77 -4.56
N ARG A 50 23.58 22.89 -5.29
CA ARG A 50 24.81 22.12 -5.07
C ARG A 50 26.00 22.99 -5.51
N PRO A 51 26.91 23.38 -4.60
CA PRO A 51 28.00 24.31 -4.92
C PRO A 51 28.89 23.83 -6.07
N GLU A 52 29.18 22.53 -6.16
CA GLU A 52 30.06 21.98 -7.21
C GLU A 52 29.43 22.09 -8.61
N TRP A 53 28.10 22.04 -8.70
CA TRP A 53 27.38 22.25 -9.97
C TRP A 53 27.37 23.70 -10.41
N ALA A 54 27.34 24.65 -9.46
CA ALA A 54 27.56 26.06 -9.79
C ALA A 54 29.00 26.31 -10.28
N ALA A 55 29.95 25.49 -9.86
CA ALA A 55 31.35 25.50 -10.32
C ALA A 55 31.59 24.67 -11.60
N GLY A 56 30.54 24.10 -12.21
CA GLY A 56 30.63 23.40 -13.50
C GLY A 56 30.88 21.89 -13.43
N SER A 57 30.81 21.25 -12.27
CA SER A 57 30.94 19.78 -12.16
C SER A 57 29.83 19.06 -12.92
N ALA A 58 30.19 18.01 -13.66
CA ALA A 58 29.24 17.11 -14.33
C ALA A 58 28.80 15.93 -13.44
N ALA A 59 29.38 15.80 -12.23
CA ALA A 59 29.20 14.63 -11.38
C ALA A 59 27.74 14.51 -10.90
N PRO A 60 27.05 13.38 -11.14
CA PRO A 60 25.63 13.26 -10.84
C PRO A 60 25.40 13.01 -9.35
N ALA A 61 24.20 13.36 -8.91
CA ALA A 61 23.57 12.78 -7.73
C ALA A 61 22.58 11.70 -8.19
N GLY A 62 22.29 10.69 -7.37
CA GLY A 62 21.40 9.61 -7.79
C GLY A 62 20.75 8.82 -6.67
N ILE A 63 19.64 8.16 -7.03
CA ILE A 63 18.90 7.23 -6.18
C ILE A 63 18.92 5.86 -6.86
N VAL A 64 19.40 4.86 -6.13
CA VAL A 64 19.42 3.46 -6.54
C VAL A 64 18.31 2.74 -5.78
N VAL A 65 17.22 2.42 -6.48
CA VAL A 65 16.15 1.57 -5.96
C VAL A 65 16.56 0.12 -6.15
N CYS A 66 16.64 -0.66 -5.08
CA CYS A 66 17.03 -2.07 -5.15
C CYS A 66 16.16 -2.96 -4.25
N LYS A 67 16.29 -4.28 -4.39
CA LYS A 67 15.49 -5.21 -3.58
C LYS A 67 15.89 -5.10 -2.12
N GLU A 68 14.92 -5.13 -1.21
CA GLU A 68 15.18 -5.20 0.23
C GLU A 68 16.04 -6.42 0.59
N SER A 69 15.82 -7.54 -0.09
CA SER A 69 16.59 -8.78 0.09
C SER A 69 18.08 -8.68 -0.27
N TYR A 70 18.54 -7.60 -0.93
CA TYR A 70 19.97 -7.45 -1.21
C TYR A 70 20.77 -7.21 0.06
N GLY A 71 21.69 -8.11 0.37
CA GLY A 71 22.57 -7.98 1.53
C GLY A 71 23.44 -6.72 1.48
N LYS A 72 23.99 -6.32 2.64
CA LYS A 72 24.88 -5.15 2.75
C LYS A 72 26.07 -5.23 1.78
N ALA A 73 26.63 -6.42 1.59
CA ALA A 73 27.75 -6.65 0.66
C ALA A 73 27.35 -6.39 -0.81
N GLN A 74 26.18 -6.88 -1.23
CA GLN A 74 25.65 -6.66 -2.59
C GLN A 74 25.40 -5.17 -2.86
N VAL A 75 24.76 -4.47 -1.91
CA VAL A 75 24.53 -3.02 -2.05
C VAL A 75 25.84 -2.24 -2.09
N ASN A 76 26.82 -2.58 -1.24
CA ASN A 76 28.13 -1.94 -1.28
C ASN A 76 28.91 -2.23 -2.56
N ALA A 77 28.77 -3.42 -3.14
CA ALA A 77 29.37 -3.74 -4.44
C ALA A 77 28.70 -2.94 -5.57
N LEU A 78 27.37 -2.83 -5.54
CA LEU A 78 26.59 -2.04 -6.50
C LEU A 78 26.98 -0.56 -6.47
N LEU A 79 27.03 0.06 -5.28
CA LEU A 79 27.42 1.46 -5.15
C LEU A 79 28.86 1.71 -5.62
N ARG A 80 29.79 0.80 -5.32
CA ARG A 80 31.18 0.89 -5.80
C ARG A 80 31.28 0.77 -7.32
N LEU A 81 30.54 -0.17 -7.91
CA LEU A 81 30.46 -0.32 -9.37
C LEU A 81 29.94 0.96 -10.01
N LEU A 82 28.80 1.47 -9.54
CA LEU A 82 28.17 2.66 -10.10
C LEU A 82 29.08 3.88 -9.99
N ARG A 83 29.67 4.13 -8.81
CA ARG A 83 30.61 5.25 -8.63
C ARG A 83 31.81 5.15 -9.58
N ARG A 84 32.42 3.97 -9.68
CA ARG A 84 33.58 3.77 -10.57
C ARG A 84 33.20 3.99 -12.04
N ARG A 85 32.11 3.39 -12.51
CA ARG A 85 31.70 3.47 -13.92
C ARG A 85 31.20 4.86 -14.31
N LEU A 86 30.50 5.56 -13.42
CA LEU A 86 30.08 6.94 -13.66
C LEU A 86 31.27 7.91 -13.65
N ALA A 87 32.26 7.68 -12.78
CA ALA A 87 33.50 8.47 -12.78
C ALA A 87 34.28 8.30 -14.09
N GLU A 88 34.45 7.05 -14.55
CA GLU A 88 35.07 6.74 -15.84
C GLU A 88 34.29 7.35 -17.02
N LEU A 89 32.96 7.22 -17.02
CA LEU A 89 32.11 7.65 -18.12
C LEU A 89 32.01 9.17 -18.27
N LEU A 90 32.01 9.89 -17.15
CA LEU A 90 31.81 11.34 -17.12
C LEU A 90 33.13 12.12 -16.93
N GLU A 91 34.25 11.40 -16.78
CA GLU A 91 35.57 11.97 -16.49
C GLU A 91 35.57 12.87 -15.25
N VAL A 92 34.86 12.45 -14.19
CA VAL A 92 34.73 13.18 -12.93
C VAL A 92 35.32 12.40 -11.75
N PRO A 93 35.74 13.08 -10.67
CA PRO A 93 36.16 12.40 -9.44
C PRO A 93 35.05 11.53 -8.84
N ALA A 94 35.38 10.31 -8.41
CA ALA A 94 34.38 9.37 -7.91
C ALA A 94 33.78 9.75 -6.54
N ASP A 95 34.44 10.63 -5.81
CA ASP A 95 34.00 11.26 -4.55
C ASP A 95 33.03 12.42 -4.75
N GLU A 96 32.94 12.98 -5.95
CA GLU A 96 31.88 13.94 -6.31
C GLU A 96 30.56 13.27 -6.70
N ILE A 97 30.51 11.94 -6.77
CA ILE A 97 29.31 11.19 -7.15
C ILE A 97 28.55 10.76 -5.91
N TYR A 98 27.35 11.30 -5.75
CA TYR A 98 26.48 11.06 -4.58
C TYR A 98 25.38 10.07 -4.94
N LEU A 99 25.39 8.89 -4.32
CA LEU A 99 24.36 7.87 -4.55
C LEU A 99 23.69 7.50 -3.23
N ALA A 100 22.37 7.65 -3.17
CA ALA A 100 21.52 7.13 -2.11
C ALA A 100 20.91 5.79 -2.53
N VAL A 101 20.58 4.94 -1.56
CA VAL A 101 19.91 3.66 -1.80
C VAL A 101 18.53 3.71 -1.19
N GLN A 102 17.53 3.35 -1.99
CA GLN A 102 16.18 3.09 -1.54
C GLN A 102 15.91 1.59 -1.68
N ARG A 103 15.56 0.94 -0.59
CA ARG A 103 15.17 -0.47 -0.62
C ARG A 103 13.68 -0.54 -0.89
N ALA A 104 13.30 -1.43 -1.80
CA ALA A 104 11.92 -1.77 -2.09
C ALA A 104 11.67 -3.20 -1.64
N ALA A 105 10.65 -3.41 -0.84
CA ALA A 105 10.16 -4.74 -0.48
C ALA A 105 9.37 -5.35 -1.66
N ALA A 106 9.18 -6.67 -1.61
CA ALA A 106 8.28 -7.33 -2.55
C ALA A 106 6.87 -6.73 -2.41
N GLY A 107 6.25 -6.34 -3.52
CA GLY A 107 4.93 -5.71 -3.54
C GLY A 107 4.93 -4.17 -3.47
N GLU A 108 6.06 -3.52 -3.17
CA GLU A 108 6.16 -2.04 -3.16
C GLU A 108 6.42 -1.43 -4.55
N LEU A 109 6.71 -2.26 -5.55
CA LEU A 109 6.89 -1.85 -6.94
C LEU A 109 5.91 -2.63 -7.82
N LEU A 110 5.14 -1.92 -8.65
CA LEU A 110 4.39 -2.53 -9.75
C LEU A 110 5.40 -3.05 -10.79
N VAL A 111 5.73 -4.35 -10.74
CA VAL A 111 6.68 -4.96 -11.68
C VAL A 111 5.93 -5.78 -12.72
N ARG A 112 6.27 -5.63 -14.01
CA ARG A 112 5.93 -6.62 -15.04
C ARG A 112 6.84 -7.84 -14.86
N GLY A 113 6.25 -9.01 -14.56
CA GLY A 113 6.92 -10.32 -14.68
C GLY A 113 7.87 -10.74 -13.56
N GLU A 114 8.32 -12.00 -13.66
CA GLU A 114 8.98 -12.86 -12.66
C GLU A 114 10.40 -12.43 -12.22
N VAL A 115 10.61 -11.17 -11.86
CA VAL A 115 11.94 -10.70 -11.41
C VAL A 115 12.16 -10.93 -9.91
N TRP A 116 11.16 -11.42 -9.20
CA TRP A 116 11.13 -11.53 -7.73
C TRP A 116 10.99 -12.95 -7.20
N ALA A 117 11.28 -13.97 -8.01
CA ALA A 117 11.40 -15.33 -7.48
C ALA A 117 12.43 -15.35 -6.33
N PRO A 118 12.13 -15.99 -5.18
CA PRO A 118 13.15 -16.29 -4.18
C PRO A 118 14.25 -17.11 -4.86
N GLU A 119 15.51 -16.92 -4.45
CA GLU A 119 16.57 -17.84 -4.88
C GLU A 119 16.12 -19.27 -4.54
N PRO A 120 16.24 -20.23 -5.47
CA PRO A 120 15.91 -21.62 -5.16
C PRO A 120 16.82 -22.07 -4.01
N GLU A 121 16.20 -22.56 -2.94
CA GLU A 121 16.93 -23.18 -1.83
C GLU A 121 17.88 -24.23 -2.41
N SER A 122 19.18 -24.05 -2.15
CA SER A 122 20.22 -25.00 -2.52
C SER A 122 19.93 -26.34 -1.84
N GLY A 123 19.33 -27.30 -2.56
CA GLY A 123 19.05 -28.60 -1.96
C GLY A 123 18.26 -29.65 -2.75
N ALA A 124 17.95 -29.46 -4.04
CA ALA A 124 17.25 -30.49 -4.81
C ALA A 124 18.03 -30.90 -6.07
N GLU A 125 18.40 -32.18 -6.14
CA GLU A 125 19.05 -32.82 -7.28
C GLU A 125 18.20 -32.74 -8.56
N PRO A 126 18.83 -32.73 -9.75
CA PRO A 126 18.11 -32.57 -11.02
C PRO A 126 17.43 -33.89 -11.43
N GLY A 127 16.16 -34.04 -11.09
CA GLY A 127 15.28 -35.09 -11.61
C GLY A 127 14.66 -34.71 -12.96
N SER A 128 15.18 -35.33 -14.03
CA SER A 128 14.48 -35.79 -15.23
C SER A 128 13.45 -34.87 -15.91
N ARG A 129 13.87 -34.19 -16.98
CA ARG A 129 12.97 -33.70 -18.06
C ARG A 129 12.32 -34.89 -18.78
N PRO A 130 11.00 -34.89 -19.07
CA PRO A 130 10.45 -35.71 -20.14
C PRO A 130 10.73 -35.04 -21.50
N GLN A 131 11.18 -35.85 -22.45
CA GLN A 131 11.36 -35.50 -23.87
C GLN A 131 10.00 -35.29 -24.57
N PRO A 132 9.94 -34.50 -25.66
CA PRO A 132 8.75 -34.41 -26.50
C PRO A 132 8.68 -35.62 -27.44
N GLU A 133 7.54 -36.30 -27.48
CA GLU A 133 7.28 -37.35 -28.47
C GLU A 133 6.91 -36.73 -29.83
N THR A 134 7.57 -37.29 -30.83
CA THR A 134 7.47 -37.03 -32.26
C THR A 134 6.45 -37.96 -32.93
N GLY A 135 5.69 -37.44 -33.90
CA GLY A 135 4.97 -38.22 -34.93
C GLY A 135 3.88 -37.37 -35.61
N ALA A 136 4.16 -36.75 -36.76
CA ALA A 136 3.79 -37.20 -38.13
C ALA A 136 2.26 -37.19 -38.38
N GLN A 137 1.66 -36.62 -39.44
CA GLN A 137 2.10 -36.04 -40.73
C GLN A 137 0.92 -35.22 -41.36
N PRO A 138 1.11 -34.51 -42.49
CA PRO A 138 0.24 -33.41 -42.95
C PRO A 138 -0.74 -33.79 -44.07
N GLU A 139 -1.79 -33.00 -44.26
CA GLU A 139 -2.46 -32.87 -45.56
C GLU A 139 -2.86 -31.42 -45.87
N SER A 140 -2.88 -31.16 -47.17
CA SER A 140 -2.78 -29.89 -47.90
C SER A 140 -4.10 -29.20 -48.21
N GLY A 141 -4.07 -27.88 -48.41
CA GLY A 141 -5.14 -27.13 -49.07
C GLY A 141 -4.87 -25.62 -49.18
N ALA A 142 -4.32 -25.20 -50.32
CA ALA A 142 -4.19 -23.83 -50.84
C ALA A 142 -5.58 -23.13 -51.00
N GLN A 143 -5.80 -21.81 -51.10
CA GLN A 143 -5.05 -20.54 -51.13
C GLN A 143 -6.08 -19.35 -50.97
N PRO A 144 -5.70 -18.04 -51.00
CA PRO A 144 -6.31 -16.96 -50.22
C PRO A 144 -7.19 -15.96 -51.01
N GLU A 145 -8.01 -15.17 -50.30
CA GLU A 145 -8.69 -13.97 -50.84
C GLU A 145 -8.73 -12.87 -49.76
N THR A 146 -7.89 -11.84 -49.89
CA THR A 146 -8.15 -10.47 -50.41
C THR A 146 -8.84 -9.51 -49.43
N TRP A 147 -8.05 -8.53 -49.00
CA TRP A 147 -8.48 -7.28 -48.38
C TRP A 147 -9.12 -6.37 -49.43
N ASN A 148 -10.28 -5.80 -49.10
CA ASN A 148 -10.79 -4.57 -49.73
C ASN A 148 -11.59 -3.77 -48.70
N GLU A 149 -11.12 -2.55 -48.39
CA GLU A 149 -11.99 -1.45 -47.98
C GLU A 149 -12.79 -0.96 -49.21
N PRO A 150 -13.95 -0.27 -49.07
CA PRO A 150 -13.89 1.19 -48.88
C PRO A 150 -15.04 1.83 -48.06
N ARG A 151 -14.66 2.88 -47.32
CA ARG A 151 -15.24 4.25 -47.20
C ARG A 151 -16.75 4.52 -46.96
N THR A 152 -16.90 5.63 -46.22
CA THR A 152 -17.87 6.75 -46.26
C THR A 152 -19.07 6.77 -45.29
N GLU A 153 -18.90 7.61 -44.26
CA GLU A 153 -19.78 8.48 -43.44
C GLU A 153 -21.16 8.93 -44.04
N PRO A 154 -21.97 9.76 -43.32
CA PRO A 154 -22.40 9.75 -41.90
C PRO A 154 -23.93 9.98 -41.79
N GLN A 155 -24.56 9.82 -40.61
CA GLN A 155 -25.77 10.59 -40.27
C GLN A 155 -26.12 10.62 -38.78
N THR A 156 -26.68 11.77 -38.41
CA THR A 156 -26.92 12.35 -37.08
C THR A 156 -28.35 12.11 -36.58
N ARG A 157 -28.50 12.05 -35.22
CA ARG A 157 -29.62 12.54 -34.36
C ARG A 157 -31.06 12.09 -34.73
N THR A 158 -31.93 11.56 -33.86
CA THR A 158 -32.41 12.06 -32.55
C THR A 158 -33.49 11.06 -32.05
N GLU A 159 -33.86 11.17 -30.77
CA GLU A 159 -35.12 10.79 -30.13
C GLU A 159 -35.16 9.53 -29.24
N ALA A 160 -35.63 9.80 -28.03
CA ALA A 160 -35.92 8.87 -26.95
C ALA A 160 -37.34 8.32 -27.10
N THR A 161 -37.56 7.07 -26.72
CA THR A 161 -38.75 6.62 -25.95
C THR A 161 -38.68 5.12 -25.61
N THR A 162 -38.87 4.84 -24.32
CA THR A 162 -39.51 3.65 -23.69
C THR A 162 -39.11 2.22 -24.05
N GLU A 163 -38.70 1.51 -22.99
CA GLU A 163 -38.49 0.05 -22.91
C GLU A 163 -39.73 -0.77 -23.32
N PRO A 164 -39.51 -2.04 -23.71
CA PRO A 164 -39.99 -3.10 -22.83
C PRO A 164 -38.97 -4.20 -22.55
N GLU A 165 -39.19 -4.83 -21.40
CA GLU A 165 -38.44 -5.91 -20.78
C GLU A 165 -38.17 -7.10 -21.72
N THR A 166 -36.89 -7.50 -21.79
CA THR A 166 -36.50 -8.83 -22.25
C THR A 166 -35.54 -9.48 -21.25
N ARG A 167 -36.03 -10.59 -20.72
CA ARG A 167 -35.40 -11.62 -19.90
C ARG A 167 -33.99 -11.96 -20.39
N ILE A 168 -32.97 -11.61 -19.61
CA ILE A 168 -31.59 -12.08 -19.82
C ILE A 168 -31.38 -13.33 -18.98
N GLU A 169 -31.01 -14.41 -19.66
CA GLU A 169 -30.64 -15.69 -19.08
C GLU A 169 -29.37 -15.55 -18.24
N ALA A 170 -29.33 -16.26 -17.11
CA ALA A 170 -28.27 -16.22 -16.13
C ALA A 170 -26.94 -16.67 -16.73
N GLU A 171 -26.07 -15.72 -17.05
CA GLU A 171 -24.65 -15.98 -17.24
C GLU A 171 -23.99 -16.15 -15.86
N THR A 172 -23.41 -17.34 -15.69
CA THR A 172 -22.62 -17.80 -14.55
C THR A 172 -21.59 -16.77 -14.08
N GLU A 173 -21.67 -16.42 -12.79
CA GLU A 173 -20.67 -15.64 -12.06
C GLU A 173 -19.27 -16.26 -12.17
N PRO A 174 -18.20 -15.50 -12.48
CA PRO A 174 -16.86 -15.92 -12.11
C PRO A 174 -16.60 -15.53 -10.65
N GLU A 175 -16.29 -16.54 -9.86
CA GLU A 175 -15.99 -16.45 -8.44
C GLU A 175 -14.89 -15.43 -8.09
N THR A 176 -15.17 -14.73 -7.00
CA THR A 176 -14.37 -13.89 -6.10
C THR A 176 -12.86 -14.14 -5.89
N GLN A 177 -12.14 -13.00 -5.75
CA GLN A 177 -10.92 -12.72 -4.93
C GLN A 177 -9.58 -13.28 -5.43
N SER A 178 -8.43 -12.57 -5.40
CA SER A 178 -7.76 -11.81 -4.32
C SER A 178 -6.61 -10.97 -4.93
N GLY A 179 -6.02 -9.93 -4.36
CA GLY A 179 -6.06 -9.30 -3.05
C GLY A 179 -4.84 -8.36 -3.00
N GLY A 180 -5.07 -7.04 -3.00
CA GLY A 180 -3.99 -6.07 -2.81
C GLY A 180 -3.36 -6.29 -1.44
N ALA A 181 -2.03 -6.38 -1.37
CA ALA A 181 -1.33 -6.64 -0.11
C ALA A 181 -1.55 -5.48 0.87
N ILE A 182 -2.59 -5.61 1.69
CA ILE A 182 -2.74 -4.95 2.97
C ILE A 182 -1.76 -5.70 3.89
N THR A 183 -0.79 -4.98 4.47
CA THR A 183 0.11 -5.54 5.49
C THR A 183 -0.71 -6.25 6.56
N ASP A 184 -0.24 -7.41 7.04
CA ASP A 184 -0.87 -8.08 8.17
C ASP A 184 -0.91 -7.14 9.39
N VAL A 185 -2.11 -6.69 9.75
CA VAL A 185 -2.31 -5.90 10.96
C VAL A 185 -2.47 -6.85 12.13
N VAL A 186 -1.37 -7.10 12.82
CA VAL A 186 -1.34 -7.95 14.01
C VAL A 186 -1.81 -7.16 15.23
N PRO A 187 -2.88 -7.59 15.92
CA PRO A 187 -3.32 -6.92 17.15
C PRO A 187 -2.19 -6.82 18.18
N VAL A 188 -2.13 -5.68 18.89
CA VAL A 188 -1.15 -5.44 19.96
C VAL A 188 -1.72 -5.76 21.35
N ALA A 189 -3.04 -5.75 21.47
CA ALA A 189 -3.77 -5.94 22.72
C ALA A 189 -5.17 -6.52 22.49
N ARG A 190 -5.83 -6.91 23.59
CA ARG A 190 -7.26 -7.28 23.61
C ARG A 190 -8.02 -6.47 24.64
N VAL A 191 -9.29 -6.20 24.32
CA VAL A 191 -10.25 -5.59 25.24
C VAL A 191 -10.79 -6.64 26.20
N HIS A 192 -10.88 -6.28 27.47
CA HIS A 192 -11.53 -7.03 28.54
C HIS A 192 -12.58 -6.14 29.24
N ASN A 193 -13.85 -6.53 29.18
CA ASN A 193 -14.95 -5.83 29.86
C ASN A 193 -16.19 -6.73 30.04
N GLU A 194 -17.24 -6.20 30.65
CA GLU A 194 -18.49 -6.94 30.90
C GLU A 194 -19.41 -7.01 29.66
N ARG A 195 -19.18 -6.17 28.64
CA ARG A 195 -20.08 -6.01 27.50
C ARG A 195 -19.73 -6.99 26.39
N ARG A 196 -20.42 -8.13 26.40
CA ARG A 196 -20.23 -9.20 25.40
C ARG A 196 -21.12 -9.07 24.17
N GLU A 197 -22.26 -8.38 24.31
CA GLU A 197 -23.24 -8.22 23.22
C GLU A 197 -22.99 -6.95 22.41
N ILE A 198 -23.27 -7.03 21.11
CA ILE A 198 -23.08 -5.90 20.18
C ILE A 198 -24.34 -5.03 20.19
N THR A 199 -24.38 -4.06 21.08
CA THR A 199 -25.39 -2.99 21.13
C THR A 199 -24.73 -1.64 20.79
N ASP A 200 -25.49 -0.67 20.31
CA ASP A 200 -24.90 0.54 19.70
C ASP A 200 -24.67 1.70 20.69
N ASP A 201 -25.36 1.79 21.83
CA ASP A 201 -25.36 2.96 22.75
C ASP A 201 -24.88 2.64 24.18
N ASP A 202 -24.90 3.61 25.09
CA ASP A 202 -24.59 3.48 26.52
C ASP A 202 -23.15 3.04 26.83
N TRP A 203 -22.18 3.52 26.05
CA TRP A 203 -20.77 3.15 26.21
C TRP A 203 -20.02 3.98 27.25
N GLY A 204 -20.54 5.15 27.65
CA GLY A 204 -19.86 6.08 28.55
C GLY A 204 -19.63 5.54 29.96
N SER A 205 -20.51 4.66 30.43
CA SER A 205 -20.36 3.98 31.74
C SER A 205 -19.47 2.74 31.69
N VAL A 206 -19.09 2.27 30.50
CA VAL A 206 -18.32 1.03 30.35
C VAL A 206 -16.86 1.25 30.72
N HIS A 207 -16.41 0.52 31.74
CA HIS A 207 -15.00 0.42 32.10
C HIS A 207 -14.38 -0.77 31.38
N SER A 208 -13.27 -0.54 30.68
CA SER A 208 -12.55 -1.56 29.93
C SER A 208 -11.08 -1.61 30.32
N VAL A 209 -10.50 -2.80 30.27
CA VAL A 209 -9.06 -3.02 30.32
C VAL A 209 -8.58 -3.39 28.93
N ILE A 210 -7.63 -2.65 28.40
CA ILE A 210 -6.91 -3.01 27.18
C ILE A 210 -5.60 -3.65 27.61
N ARG A 211 -5.46 -4.96 27.42
CA ARG A 211 -4.30 -5.75 27.85
C ARG A 211 -3.39 -6.06 26.67
N LEU A 212 -2.15 -5.57 26.74
CA LEU A 212 -1.13 -5.82 25.72
C LEU A 212 -0.63 -7.26 25.75
N ASP A 213 -0.16 -7.75 24.60
CA ASP A 213 0.44 -9.08 24.46
C ASP A 213 1.81 -9.15 25.16
N ALA A 214 1.83 -9.81 26.32
CA ALA A 214 3.03 -9.96 27.15
C ALA A 214 4.14 -10.79 26.49
N ALA A 215 3.85 -11.55 25.43
CA ALA A 215 4.90 -12.26 24.67
C ALA A 215 5.70 -11.30 23.78
N ARG A 216 5.18 -10.09 23.51
CA ARG A 216 5.74 -9.12 22.56
C ARG A 216 6.14 -7.79 23.21
N PHE A 217 5.51 -7.42 24.31
CA PHE A 217 5.69 -6.12 24.94
C PHE A 217 6.03 -6.24 26.42
N THR A 218 6.81 -5.27 26.90
CA THR A 218 7.04 -5.02 28.34
C THR A 218 6.34 -3.74 28.76
N ALA A 219 6.27 -3.46 30.06
CA ALA A 219 5.63 -2.23 30.59
C ALA A 219 6.22 -0.94 30.00
N ASP A 220 7.47 -0.97 29.52
CA ASP A 220 8.13 0.16 28.87
C ASP A 220 7.37 0.66 27.63
N ALA A 221 6.61 -0.21 26.95
CA ALA A 221 5.77 0.17 25.81
C ALA A 221 4.65 1.17 26.18
N LEU A 222 4.31 1.26 27.47
CA LEU A 222 3.29 2.16 28.02
C LEU A 222 3.89 3.24 28.93
N LEU A 223 5.21 3.35 29.01
CA LEU A 223 5.89 4.31 29.86
C LEU A 223 5.40 5.73 29.57
N ALA A 224 5.08 6.47 30.64
CA ALA A 224 4.55 7.83 30.60
C ALA A 224 3.17 8.01 29.94
N LEU A 225 2.48 6.93 29.54
CA LEU A 225 1.11 7.06 29.01
C LEU A 225 0.13 7.60 30.06
N ASP A 226 0.39 7.33 31.33
CA ASP A 226 -0.35 7.84 32.50
C ASP A 226 -0.23 9.36 32.71
N SER A 227 0.71 10.03 32.02
CA SER A 227 0.78 11.50 31.98
C SER A 227 -0.33 12.14 31.12
N PHE A 228 -1.08 11.35 30.36
CA PHE A 228 -2.18 11.81 29.50
C PHE A 228 -3.54 11.51 30.12
N SER A 229 -4.53 12.35 29.84
CA SER A 229 -5.91 12.15 30.34
C SER A 229 -6.77 11.26 29.45
N HIS A 230 -6.42 11.14 28.17
CA HIS A 230 -7.22 10.45 27.16
C HIS A 230 -6.32 9.73 26.16
N VAL A 231 -6.85 8.64 25.60
CA VAL A 231 -6.22 7.87 24.53
C VAL A 231 -7.18 7.70 23.37
N GLU A 232 -6.63 7.67 22.15
CA GLU A 232 -7.29 7.17 20.95
C GLU A 232 -6.95 5.69 20.78
N VAL A 233 -7.98 4.84 20.84
CA VAL A 233 -7.87 3.39 20.70
C VAL A 233 -8.32 3.00 19.31
N VAL A 234 -7.44 2.34 18.55
CA VAL A 234 -7.75 1.81 17.22
C VAL A 234 -7.97 0.31 17.36
N PHE A 235 -9.13 -0.18 16.94
CA PHE A 235 -9.52 -1.58 17.12
C PHE A 235 -10.25 -2.12 15.89
N ARG A 236 -10.39 -3.45 15.80
CA ARG A 236 -11.09 -4.10 14.69
C ARG A 236 -12.43 -4.68 15.15
N PHE A 237 -13.49 -4.37 14.41
CA PHE A 237 -14.81 -5.00 14.56
C PHE A 237 -14.76 -6.48 14.11
N HIS A 238 -14.09 -7.31 14.89
CA HIS A 238 -13.78 -8.71 14.60
C HIS A 238 -15.04 -9.58 14.44
N ARG A 239 -16.17 -9.17 15.02
CA ARG A 239 -17.46 -9.86 14.89
C ARG A 239 -18.30 -9.42 13.69
N VAL A 240 -17.87 -8.42 12.91
CA VAL A 240 -18.56 -8.06 11.65
C VAL A 240 -18.16 -9.07 10.58
N PRO A 241 -19.09 -9.93 10.12
CA PRO A 241 -18.80 -10.91 9.09
C PRO A 241 -18.62 -10.23 7.73
N PRO A 242 -17.83 -10.80 6.81
CA PRO A 242 -17.55 -10.19 5.49
C PRO A 242 -18.81 -9.80 4.71
N HIS A 243 -19.86 -10.64 4.73
CA HIS A 243 -21.11 -10.38 4.00
C HIS A 243 -21.94 -9.22 4.55
N LYS A 244 -21.63 -8.70 5.75
CA LYS A 244 -22.28 -7.51 6.32
C LYS A 244 -21.54 -6.21 5.98
N VAL A 245 -20.42 -6.28 5.27
CA VAL A 245 -19.67 -5.09 4.86
C VAL A 245 -20.51 -4.30 3.86
N GLU A 246 -20.68 -3.01 4.14
CA GLU A 246 -21.35 -2.07 3.24
C GLU A 246 -20.33 -1.20 2.52
N THR A 247 -20.62 -0.84 1.27
CA THR A 247 -19.82 0.08 0.45
C THR A 247 -20.61 1.30 -0.01
N ALA A 248 -21.95 1.23 0.02
CA ALA A 248 -22.85 2.25 -0.49
C ALA A 248 -23.41 3.17 0.60
N ALA A 249 -24.20 4.16 0.19
CA ALA A 249 -24.96 5.00 1.10
C ALA A 249 -26.19 4.29 1.67
N ARG A 250 -26.47 4.53 2.95
CA ARG A 250 -27.62 3.96 3.67
C ARG A 250 -28.13 4.93 4.74
N HIS A 251 -29.28 4.61 5.34
CA HIS A 251 -29.76 5.34 6.51
C HIS A 251 -28.88 5.03 7.73
N PRO A 252 -28.32 6.03 8.44
CA PRO A 252 -27.57 5.79 9.67
C PRO A 252 -28.44 5.03 10.67
N ARG A 253 -27.89 3.94 11.24
CA ARG A 253 -28.63 2.99 12.11
C ARG A 253 -29.94 2.42 11.53
N GLY A 254 -30.15 2.54 10.21
CA GLY A 254 -31.41 2.16 9.58
C GLY A 254 -32.58 3.11 9.87
N ASN A 255 -32.33 4.31 10.40
CA ASN A 255 -33.38 5.29 10.71
C ASN A 255 -33.85 6.00 9.42
N PRO A 256 -35.11 5.80 8.97
CA PRO A 256 -35.63 6.41 7.74
C PRO A 256 -35.78 7.94 7.84
N ASP A 257 -35.86 8.51 9.04
CA ASP A 257 -36.00 9.96 9.27
C ASP A 257 -34.70 10.72 9.01
N TRP A 258 -33.56 10.03 9.03
CA TRP A 258 -32.25 10.62 8.72
C TRP A 258 -31.89 10.42 7.25
N PRO A 259 -31.18 11.38 6.62
CA PRO A 259 -30.81 11.27 5.22
C PRO A 259 -29.86 10.08 4.99
N ARG A 260 -29.90 9.51 3.78
CA ARG A 260 -28.88 8.54 3.36
C ARG A 260 -27.52 9.21 3.33
N ALA A 261 -26.53 8.57 3.95
CA ALA A 261 -25.14 9.00 3.91
C ALA A 261 -24.23 7.85 3.46
N GLY A 262 -23.17 8.15 2.71
CA GLY A 262 -22.17 7.16 2.30
C GLY A 262 -21.53 6.45 3.51
N ILE A 263 -21.04 5.22 3.34
CA ILE A 263 -20.43 4.47 4.46
C ILE A 263 -19.24 5.20 5.11
N PHE A 264 -18.53 6.03 4.35
CA PHE A 264 -17.43 6.87 4.84
C PHE A 264 -17.88 8.21 5.46
N ALA A 265 -19.14 8.61 5.23
CA ALA A 265 -19.78 9.75 5.87
C ALA A 265 -20.55 9.37 7.15
N GLN A 266 -20.43 8.11 7.59
CA GLN A 266 -21.00 7.59 8.85
C GLN A 266 -19.90 6.92 9.68
N ARG A 267 -20.22 6.49 10.91
CA ARG A 267 -19.31 5.73 11.79
C ARG A 267 -19.77 4.30 12.06
N GLY A 268 -20.63 3.73 11.21
CA GLY A 268 -21.12 2.36 11.37
C GLY A 268 -20.04 1.28 11.26
N LYS A 269 -20.18 0.20 12.04
CA LYS A 269 -19.25 -0.95 12.11
C LYS A 269 -19.09 -1.75 10.81
N ASN A 270 -20.13 -1.77 9.98
CA ASN A 270 -20.23 -2.53 8.74
C ASN A 270 -19.50 -1.85 7.56
N ARG A 271 -18.18 -1.74 7.62
CA ARG A 271 -17.35 -0.99 6.65
C ARG A 271 -16.15 -1.81 6.15
N PRO A 272 -15.54 -1.46 5.00
CA PRO A 272 -14.57 -2.32 4.31
C PRO A 272 -13.44 -2.86 5.21
N ASN A 273 -12.76 -1.97 5.95
CA ASN A 273 -11.63 -2.36 6.80
C ASN A 273 -12.04 -2.78 8.21
N ARG A 274 -13.31 -2.60 8.59
CA ARG A 274 -13.84 -2.93 9.93
C ARG A 274 -13.01 -2.33 11.08
N ILE A 275 -12.47 -1.12 10.90
CA ILE A 275 -11.69 -0.41 11.92
C ILE A 275 -12.60 0.56 12.68
N GLY A 276 -12.55 0.49 14.01
CA GLY A 276 -13.12 1.43 14.96
C GLY A 276 -12.03 2.31 15.57
N VAL A 277 -12.41 3.54 15.93
CA VAL A 277 -11.52 4.49 16.59
C VAL A 277 -12.33 5.25 17.64
N SER A 278 -11.85 5.19 18.89
CA SER A 278 -12.57 5.75 20.03
C SER A 278 -11.64 6.52 20.95
N ARG A 279 -12.10 7.71 21.36
CA ARG A 279 -11.42 8.56 22.32
C ARG A 279 -11.93 8.19 23.71
N CYS A 280 -11.06 7.59 24.50
CA CYS A 280 -11.41 7.05 25.79
C CYS A 280 -10.72 7.85 26.89
N ARG A 281 -11.39 8.03 28.03
CA ARG A 281 -10.74 8.59 29.22
C ARG A 281 -9.76 7.56 29.78
N LEU A 282 -8.50 7.94 29.96
CA LEU A 282 -7.51 7.09 30.62
C LEU A 282 -7.74 7.16 32.14
N LEU A 283 -7.91 5.99 32.76
CA LEU A 283 -8.15 5.87 34.20
C LEU A 283 -6.87 5.52 34.96
N LYS A 284 -6.09 4.57 34.41
CA LYS A 284 -4.86 4.04 35.01
C LYS A 284 -4.07 3.27 33.96
N VAL A 285 -2.74 3.24 34.11
CA VAL A 285 -1.85 2.27 33.47
C VAL A 285 -1.26 1.37 34.56
N ASP A 286 -1.34 0.05 34.38
CA ASP A 286 -0.85 -0.95 35.34
C ASP A 286 -0.09 -2.06 34.62
N GLY A 287 1.24 -1.94 34.57
CA GLY A 287 2.08 -2.87 33.80
C GLY A 287 1.75 -2.84 32.31
N LEU A 288 1.07 -3.87 31.81
CA LEU A 288 0.62 -4.00 30.42
C LEU A 288 -0.90 -3.75 30.23
N ASP A 289 -1.57 -3.33 31.30
CA ASP A 289 -3.01 -3.06 31.30
C ASP A 289 -3.27 -1.55 31.25
N VAL A 290 -4.05 -1.13 30.25
CA VAL A 290 -4.54 0.25 30.10
C VAL A 290 -6.02 0.26 30.48
N HIS A 291 -6.34 0.90 31.61
CA HIS A 291 -7.72 1.02 32.10
C HIS A 291 -8.36 2.27 31.51
N VAL A 292 -9.50 2.12 30.83
CA VAL A 292 -10.19 3.21 30.14
C VAL A 292 -11.69 3.22 30.42
N ALA A 293 -12.32 4.40 30.30
CA ALA A 293 -13.77 4.57 30.27
C ALA A 293 -14.23 5.11 28.91
N GLY A 294 -15.42 4.69 28.46
CA GLY A 294 -16.03 5.16 27.22
C GLY A 294 -15.58 4.42 25.95
N LEU A 295 -14.91 3.26 26.09
CA LEU A 295 -14.50 2.45 24.95
C LEU A 295 -15.71 1.67 24.40
N ASP A 296 -16.06 1.92 23.14
CA ASP A 296 -17.18 1.28 22.43
C ASP A 296 -16.80 -0.03 21.71
N ALA A 297 -16.07 -0.89 22.43
CA ALA A 297 -15.61 -2.18 21.96
C ALA A 297 -16.09 -3.30 22.90
N VAL A 298 -16.68 -4.35 22.34
CA VAL A 298 -17.10 -5.53 23.11
C VAL A 298 -15.90 -6.32 23.65
N ASP A 299 -16.12 -7.11 24.69
CA ASP A 299 -15.15 -8.04 25.25
C ASP A 299 -14.49 -8.93 24.17
N GLY A 300 -13.18 -9.11 24.29
CA GLY A 300 -12.34 -9.88 23.37
C GLY A 300 -11.92 -9.13 22.10
N THR A 301 -12.38 -7.89 21.90
CA THR A 301 -12.06 -7.10 20.71
C THR A 301 -10.54 -6.92 20.56
N PRO A 302 -9.96 -7.23 19.38
CA PRO A 302 -8.56 -6.98 19.11
C PRO A 302 -8.30 -5.48 18.91
N VAL A 303 -7.32 -4.98 19.65
CA VAL A 303 -6.81 -3.61 19.55
C VAL A 303 -5.60 -3.63 18.63
N LEU A 304 -5.62 -2.73 17.65
CA LEU A 304 -4.58 -2.57 16.64
C LEU A 304 -3.54 -1.55 17.10
N ASP A 305 -3.95 -0.51 17.82
CA ASP A 305 -3.07 0.56 18.29
C ASP A 305 -3.68 1.37 19.44
N ILE A 306 -2.82 2.05 20.21
CA ILE A 306 -3.20 2.95 21.31
C ILE A 306 -2.32 4.20 21.21
N LYS A 307 -2.94 5.39 21.13
CA LYS A 307 -2.23 6.67 21.04
C LYS A 307 -2.72 7.63 22.12
N PRO A 308 -1.85 8.45 22.74
CA PRO A 308 -2.34 9.54 23.58
C PRO A 308 -3.09 10.56 22.72
N TYR A 309 -4.22 11.07 23.23
CA TYR A 309 -4.95 12.14 22.55
C TYR A 309 -4.26 13.49 22.81
N LEU A 310 -3.75 14.11 21.74
CA LEU A 310 -3.13 15.42 21.81
C LEU A 310 -4.12 16.50 21.37
N ARG A 311 -4.36 17.50 22.23
CA ARG A 311 -5.24 18.63 21.91
C ARG A 311 -4.85 19.31 20.59
N GLN A 312 -3.56 19.37 20.30
CA GLN A 312 -2.98 20.01 19.11
C GLN A 312 -3.37 19.31 17.79
N PHE A 313 -3.83 18.05 17.83
CA PHE A 313 -4.35 17.33 16.67
C PHE A 313 -5.86 17.55 16.45
N GLY A 314 -6.53 18.29 17.33
CA GLY A 314 -7.89 18.73 17.08
C GLY A 314 -7.99 19.66 15.87
N PRO A 315 -9.19 19.81 15.28
CA PRO A 315 -9.44 20.82 14.24
C PRO A 315 -9.01 22.21 14.71
N ARG A 316 -8.37 22.96 13.81
CA ARG A 316 -7.91 24.33 14.09
C ARG A 316 -9.01 25.37 13.93
N GLU A 317 -10.11 24.97 13.29
CA GLU A 317 -11.28 25.79 12.97
C GLU A 317 -12.52 25.20 13.64
N GLU A 318 -13.63 25.94 13.54
CA GLU A 318 -14.92 25.47 14.02
C GLU A 318 -15.32 24.15 13.35
N VAL A 319 -15.82 23.22 14.16
CA VAL A 319 -16.29 21.92 13.69
C VAL A 319 -17.76 22.03 13.32
N VAL A 320 -18.09 21.72 12.07
CA VAL A 320 -19.47 21.67 11.56
C VAL A 320 -19.86 20.22 11.31
N GLN A 321 -21.11 19.88 11.64
CA GLN A 321 -21.69 18.57 11.35
C GLN A 321 -23.19 18.68 11.00
N PRO A 322 -23.77 17.68 10.33
CA PRO A 322 -25.21 17.63 10.08
C PRO A 322 -26.03 17.44 11.37
N GLU A 323 -27.23 18.01 11.42
CA GLU A 323 -28.14 17.94 12.58
C GLU A 323 -28.48 16.50 13.02
N TRP A 324 -28.62 15.55 12.07
CA TRP A 324 -28.87 14.15 12.40
C TRP A 324 -27.77 13.51 13.27
N VAL A 325 -26.55 14.06 13.22
CA VAL A 325 -25.44 13.61 14.08
C VAL A 325 -25.67 14.07 15.53
N ASP A 326 -26.16 15.29 15.74
CA ASP A 326 -26.49 15.80 17.07
C ASP A 326 -27.61 14.98 17.71
N GLU A 327 -28.63 14.60 16.92
CA GLU A 327 -29.70 13.71 17.36
C GLU A 327 -29.18 12.31 17.72
N LEU A 328 -28.34 11.72 16.84
CA LEU A 328 -27.75 10.40 17.06
C LEU A 328 -26.87 10.37 18.32
N MET A 329 -26.09 11.42 18.56
CA MET A 329 -25.10 11.46 19.64
C MET A 329 -25.69 11.82 21.00
N ARG A 330 -26.94 12.29 21.07
CA ARG A 330 -27.60 12.77 22.29
C ARG A 330 -27.61 11.75 23.44
N HIS A 331 -27.67 10.46 23.11
CA HIS A 331 -27.76 9.35 24.07
C HIS A 331 -26.68 8.27 23.82
N TYR A 332 -25.60 8.62 23.13
CA TYR A 332 -24.59 7.64 22.72
C TYR A 332 -23.71 7.14 23.87
N TYR A 333 -23.28 8.05 24.75
CA TYR A 333 -22.39 7.77 25.88
C TYR A 333 -23.18 7.58 27.17
#